data_AF-A0A9N9HFW5-F1
#
_entry.id   AF-A0A9N9HFW5-F1
#
_cell.length_a   1.000
_cell.length_b   1.000
_cell.length_c   1.000
_cell.angle_alpha   90.00
_cell.angle_beta   90.00
_cell.angle_gamma   90.00
#
_symmetry.space_group_name_H-M   'P 1'
#
loop_
_entity.id
_entity.type
_entity.pdbx_description
1 polymer ?
#
loop_
_entity_poly.entity_id
_entity_poly.type
_entity_poly.pdbx_seq_one_letter_code
_entity_poly.pdbx_strand_id
1 'polypeptide(L)'
;MPDTENRYSSDEEINEENIDEFDPLSLQSDEFRPETRIIHKKCFDCEKLRTNFAWCQSCETTWFKENYSRWTTGNLQLDLIIQKSQAEANIS
;
A
#
# COMPACT_ATOMS: atom_id res chain seq x y z
N MET A 1 -6.86 -19.94 24.13
CA MET A 1 -6.41 -18.58 24.50
C MET A 1 -5.35 -18.73 25.57
N PRO A 2 -4.16 -18.20 25.31
CA PRO A 2 -3.46 -17.43 26.32
C PRO A 2 -3.16 -16.02 25.80
N ASP A 3 -3.03 -15.15 26.79
CA ASP A 3 -3.01 -13.71 26.74
C ASP A 3 -1.69 -13.11 26.23
N THR A 4 -1.79 -11.82 25.94
CA THR A 4 -0.77 -10.89 25.47
C THR A 4 0.44 -10.79 26.39
N GLU A 5 1.64 -11.03 25.85
CA GLU A 5 2.84 -10.34 26.30
C GLU A 5 3.62 -9.79 25.11
N ASN A 6 3.47 -8.47 24.99
CA ASN A 6 4.37 -7.53 24.38
C ASN A 6 5.85 -7.91 24.60
N ARG A 7 6.57 -8.26 23.54
CA ARG A 7 8.05 -8.27 23.53
C ARG A 7 8.57 -7.11 22.68
N TYR A 8 8.11 -5.91 22.97
CA TYR A 8 8.91 -4.72 22.72
C TYR A 8 9.79 -4.53 23.95
N SER A 9 11.04 -4.99 23.84
CA SER A 9 12.05 -4.80 24.88
C SER A 9 12.31 -3.31 25.01
N SER A 10 12.20 -2.81 26.22
CA SER A 10 11.96 -1.41 26.57
C SER A 10 13.23 -0.65 26.93
N ASP A 11 14.32 -0.73 26.16
CA ASP A 11 15.59 -0.06 26.54
C ASP A 11 16.41 0.57 25.38
N GLU A 12 15.77 0.99 24.28
CA GLU A 12 16.38 2.00 23.41
C GLU A 12 15.50 3.24 23.37
N GLU A 13 15.86 4.23 24.19
CA GLU A 13 15.26 5.56 24.15
C GLU A 13 15.51 6.17 22.76
N ILE A 14 14.48 6.20 21.92
CA ILE A 14 14.46 7.03 20.73
C ILE A 14 14.39 8.48 21.23
N ASN A 15 15.55 9.11 21.37
CA ASN A 15 15.63 10.54 21.61
C ASN A 15 15.42 11.30 20.28
N GLU A 16 14.92 12.53 20.34
CA GLU A 16 14.70 13.37 19.14
C GLU A 16 15.99 13.65 18.35
N GLU A 17 17.16 13.28 18.89
CA GLU A 17 18.47 13.49 18.31
C GLU A 17 19.01 12.24 17.54
N ASN A 18 18.34 11.08 17.64
CA ASN A 18 18.76 9.81 17.04
C ASN A 18 17.73 9.23 16.03
N ILE A 19 16.73 10.02 15.64
CA ILE A 19 16.08 9.77 14.36
C ILE A 19 17.03 10.39 13.34
N ASP A 20 17.82 9.56 12.65
CA ASP A 20 18.49 10.01 11.42
C ASP A 20 17.38 10.56 10.54
N GLU A 21 17.27 11.89 10.52
CA GLU A 21 16.34 12.63 9.71
C GLU A 21 16.69 12.24 8.28
N PHE A 22 15.83 11.43 7.66
CA PHE A 22 16.00 11.10 6.26
C PHE A 22 15.76 12.40 5.49
N ASP A 23 16.81 13.21 5.34
CA ASP A 23 16.78 14.48 4.65
C ASP A 23 16.87 14.19 3.14
N PRO A 24 15.75 14.26 2.41
CA PRO A 24 15.74 13.96 0.99
C PRO A 24 16.45 15.06 0.17
N LEU A 25 16.83 16.18 0.80
CA LEU A 25 17.46 17.34 0.16
C LEU A 25 18.99 17.23 0.08
N SER A 26 19.60 16.30 0.80
CA SER A 26 21.06 16.07 0.78
C SER A 26 21.62 15.50 -0.54
N LEU A 27 20.75 15.15 -1.51
CA LEU A 27 21.13 14.69 -2.86
C LEU A 27 21.05 15.78 -3.94
N GLN A 28 21.07 17.06 -3.56
CA GLN A 28 21.11 18.18 -4.51
C GLN A 28 22.54 18.43 -4.99
N SER A 29 22.96 17.73 -6.04
CA SER A 29 23.84 18.37 -7.02
C SER A 29 22.93 19.10 -8.01
N ASP A 30 23.03 20.42 -8.01
CA ASP A 30 22.19 21.36 -8.74
C ASP A 30 22.03 20.96 -10.22
N GLU A 31 20.79 21.13 -10.74
CA GLU A 31 20.42 21.20 -12.16
C GLU A 31 19.71 20.00 -12.84
N PHE A 32 18.97 19.15 -12.12
CA PHE A 32 17.90 18.36 -12.78
C PHE A 32 16.71 18.16 -11.85
N ARG A 33 15.70 19.03 -11.97
CA ARG A 33 14.36 18.77 -11.44
C ARG A 33 13.52 18.22 -12.58
N PRO A 34 13.54 16.90 -12.87
CA PRO A 34 12.39 16.37 -13.58
C PRO A 34 11.28 16.45 -12.53
N GLU A 35 10.17 17.11 -12.86
CA GLU A 35 8.88 16.66 -12.36
C GLU A 35 8.95 15.14 -12.42
N THR A 36 8.94 14.47 -11.27
CA THR A 36 9.15 13.03 -11.20
C THR A 36 8.08 12.39 -12.05
N ARG A 37 8.38 12.12 -13.33
CA ARG A 37 7.53 11.32 -14.21
C ARG A 37 7.37 10.03 -13.44
N ILE A 38 6.22 9.85 -12.81
CA ILE A 38 5.81 8.55 -12.35
C ILE A 38 5.72 7.75 -13.64
N ILE A 39 6.80 7.04 -13.96
CA ILE A 39 6.82 6.12 -15.09
C ILE A 39 5.88 5.02 -14.65
N HIS A 40 4.60 5.15 -15.01
CA HIS A 40 3.62 4.08 -14.90
C HIS A 40 4.15 2.93 -15.76
N LYS A 41 4.95 2.05 -15.13
CA LYS A 41 5.49 0.87 -15.79
C LYS A 41 4.33 -0.06 -16.09
N LYS A 42 4.47 -0.85 -17.16
CA LYS A 42 3.54 -1.95 -17.41
C LYS A 42 3.61 -2.95 -16.28
N CYS A 43 2.47 -3.51 -15.92
CA CYS A 43 2.38 -4.61 -14.98
C CYS A 43 3.00 -5.86 -15.60
N PHE A 44 3.78 -6.59 -14.81
CA PHE A 44 4.40 -7.84 -15.26
C PHE A 44 3.36 -8.94 -15.54
N ASP A 45 2.24 -8.95 -14.81
CA ASP A 45 1.26 -10.03 -14.90
C ASP A 45 0.22 -9.82 -16.01
N CYS A 46 -0.18 -8.57 -16.26
CA CYS A 46 -1.27 -8.26 -17.19
C CYS A 46 -0.92 -7.24 -18.28
N GLU A 47 0.32 -6.76 -18.31
CA GLU A 47 0.86 -5.81 -19.30
C GLU A 47 0.18 -4.43 -19.40
N LYS A 48 -0.88 -4.20 -18.63
CA LYS A 48 -1.54 -2.89 -18.49
C LYS A 48 -0.67 -1.93 -17.68
N LEU A 49 -0.88 -0.63 -17.84
CA LEU A 49 -0.19 0.37 -17.02
C LEU A 49 -0.53 0.17 -15.54
N ARG A 50 0.50 0.19 -14.70
CA ARG A 50 0.31 0.25 -13.25
C ARG A 50 -0.09 1.66 -12.83
N THR A 51 -0.86 1.76 -11.75
CA THR A 51 -1.21 3.04 -11.12
C THR A 51 -0.03 3.61 -10.31
N ASN A 52 0.86 2.74 -9.83
CA ASN A 52 2.09 3.07 -9.09
C ASN A 52 3.15 1.98 -9.34
N PHE A 53 4.43 2.24 -9.04
CA PHE A 53 5.50 1.22 -9.15
C PHE A 53 5.17 -0.16 -8.55
N ALA A 54 4.45 -0.20 -7.42
CA ALA A 54 4.09 -1.40 -6.65
C ALA A 54 2.65 -1.88 -6.84
N TRP A 55 1.76 -1.09 -7.48
CA TRP A 55 0.32 -1.41 -7.51
C TRP A 55 -0.27 -1.42 -8.91
N CYS A 56 -0.94 -2.52 -9.26
CA CYS A 56 -1.69 -2.67 -10.50
C CYS A 56 -3.19 -2.82 -10.20
N GLN A 57 -3.94 -1.74 -10.37
CA GLN A 57 -5.39 -1.72 -10.15
C GLN A 57 -6.08 -2.88 -10.90
N SER A 58 -5.76 -3.09 -12.18
CA SER A 58 -6.36 -4.17 -12.97
C SER A 58 -6.12 -5.58 -12.40
N CYS A 59 -4.93 -5.87 -11.88
CA CYS A 59 -4.65 -7.18 -11.27
C CYS A 59 -5.40 -7.32 -9.94
N GLU A 60 -5.36 -6.28 -9.11
CA GLU A 60 -6.01 -6.26 -7.80
C GLU A 60 -7.53 -6.44 -7.92
N THR A 61 -8.15 -5.71 -8.86
CA THR A 61 -9.58 -5.83 -9.18
C THR A 61 -9.98 -7.27 -9.53
N THR A 62 -9.20 -7.91 -10.42
CA THR A 62 -9.49 -9.27 -10.87
C THR A 62 -9.33 -10.25 -9.72
N TRP A 63 -8.22 -10.16 -8.99
CA TRP A 63 -7.97 -11.02 -7.84
C TRP A 63 -9.07 -10.88 -6.78
N PHE A 64 -9.48 -9.66 -6.45
CA PHE A 64 -10.54 -9.41 -5.48
C PHE A 64 -11.88 -10.01 -5.92
N LYS A 65 -12.26 -9.86 -7.20
CA LYS A 65 -13.50 -10.44 -7.74
C LYS A 65 -13.49 -11.97 -7.69
N GLU A 66 -12.36 -12.60 -8.01
CA GLU A 66 -12.21 -14.06 -8.00
C GLU A 66 -12.14 -14.64 -6.59
N ASN A 67 -11.60 -13.88 -5.63
CA ASN A 67 -11.35 -14.33 -4.26
C ASN A 67 -12.33 -13.74 -3.25
N TYR A 68 -13.44 -13.17 -3.72
CA TYR A 68 -14.38 -12.42 -2.89
C TYR A 68 -14.87 -13.23 -1.68
N SER A 69 -15.24 -14.50 -1.90
CA SER A 69 -15.73 -15.40 -0.85
C SER A 69 -14.67 -15.83 0.18
N ARG A 70 -13.38 -15.63 -0.12
CA ARG A 70 -12.27 -15.98 0.79
C ARG A 70 -12.06 -14.94 1.88
N TRP A 71 -12.57 -13.72 1.69
CA TRP A 71 -12.44 -12.61 2.61
C TRP A 71 -13.81 -12.18 3.12
N THR A 72 -14.36 -12.98 4.04
CA THR A 72 -15.51 -12.57 4.85
C THR A 72 -15.03 -12.24 6.26
N THR A 73 -15.55 -11.15 6.80
CA THR A 73 -15.36 -10.77 8.20
C THR A 73 -16.25 -11.58 9.15
N GLY A 74 -17.15 -12.42 8.60
CA GLY A 74 -18.25 -13.05 9.32
C GLY A 74 -19.41 -12.10 9.62
N ASN A 75 -19.30 -10.81 9.23
CA ASN A 75 -20.34 -9.81 9.38
C ASN A 75 -20.89 -9.39 8.01
N LEU A 76 -22.12 -9.82 7.73
CA LEU A 76 -22.77 -9.58 6.43
C LEU A 76 -22.85 -8.10 6.06
N GLN A 77 -23.09 -7.20 7.03
CA GLN A 77 -23.20 -5.78 6.74
C GLN A 77 -21.86 -5.18 6.34
N LEU A 78 -20.79 -5.54 7.04
CA LEU A 78 -19.44 -5.09 6.72
C LEU A 78 -18.97 -5.67 5.38
N ASP A 79 -19.24 -6.95 5.14
CA ASP A 79 -18.90 -7.61 3.88
C ASP A 79 -19.59 -6.94 2.69
N LEU A 80 -20.87 -6.56 2.84
CA LEU A 80 -21.62 -5.83 1.82
C LEU A 80 -21.06 -4.42 1.57
N ILE A 81 -20.63 -3.72 2.61
CA ILE A 81 -20.01 -2.38 2.46
C ILE A 81 -18.68 -2.52 1.71
N ILE A 82 -17.81 -3.45 2.12
CA ILE A 82 -16.51 -3.69 1.48
C ILE A 82 -16.69 -4.05 -0.01
N GLN A 83 -17.66 -4.92 -0.33
CA GLN A 83 -18.03 -5.26 -1.71
C GLN A 83 -18.33 -4.03 -2.54
N LYS A 84 -19.25 -3.19 -2.05
CA LYS A 84 -19.71 -2.02 -2.78
C LYS A 84 -18.59 -1.02 -3.00
N SER A 85 -17.82 -0.70 -1.96
CA SER A 85 -16.71 0.22 -2.05
C SER A 85 -15.65 -0.25 -3.06
N GLN A 86 -15.29 -1.55 -3.04
CA GLN A 86 -14.33 -2.10 -4.01
C GLN A 86 -14.92 -2.18 -5.41
N ALA A 87 -16.21 -2.50 -5.57
CA ALA A 87 -16.87 -2.48 -6.88
C ALA A 87 -16.88 -1.07 -7.50
N GLU A 88 -17.12 -0.04 -6.70
CA GLU A 88 -17.11 1.37 -7.12
C GLU A 88 -15.69 1.85 -7.47
N ALA A 89 -14.67 1.50 -6.67
CA ALA A 89 -13.27 1.84 -6.94
C ALA A 89 -12.70 1.20 -8.22
N ASN A 90 -13.36 0.15 -8.72
CA ASN A 90 -13.00 -0.52 -9.97
C ASN A 90 -13.63 0.11 -11.22
N ILE A 91 -14.54 1.09 -11.05
CA ILE A 91 -15.25 1.78 -12.15
C ILE A 91 -14.62 3.15 -12.46
N SER A 92 -13.84 3.72 -11.54
CA SER A 92 -13.19 5.05 -11.64
C SER A 92 -11.83 5.04 -12.32
#